data_AF-A0A538T5E0-F1
#
_entry.id   AF-A0A538T5E0-F1
#
_cell.length_a   1.000
_cell.length_b   1.000
_cell.length_c   1.000
_cell.angle_alpha   90.00
_cell.angle_beta   90.00
_cell.angle_gamma   90.00
#
_symmetry.space_group_name_H-M   'P 1'
#
loop_
_entity.id
_entity.type
_entity.pdbx_description
1 polymer ?
#
loop_
_entity_poly.entity_id
_entity_poly.type
_entity_poly.pdbx_seq_one_letter_code
_entity_poly.pdbx_strand_id
1 'polypeptide(L)'
;MRPAMVHWWKHGRHGSRCGAYAGCAPGVSMERREPHTVGEELQATFGGGGFGVRRPLRFLAFKLGLDESQVAELAKILDELKTERAQAAVDDRRAITAIAEAVSADSFDEAKAKSAASVRVTSSENLQNSVNRAMSRIHAILNPDQRAKLAYLIRTGALSV
;
A
#
# COMPACT_ATOMS: atom_id res chain seq x y z
N MET A 1 28.83 22.21 -27.21
CA MET A 1 27.43 21.80 -27.03
C MET A 1 27.24 21.43 -25.57
N ARG A 2 26.48 22.24 -24.82
CA ARG A 2 26.33 22.10 -23.36
C ARG A 2 25.44 20.90 -22.98
N PRO A 3 25.60 20.42 -21.73
CA PRO A 3 25.37 19.06 -21.24
C PRO A 3 24.20 19.06 -20.22
N ALA A 4 24.16 18.08 -19.30
CA ALA A 4 23.47 18.11 -17.99
C ALA A 4 22.15 17.34 -17.80
N MET A 5 22.19 16.01 -17.87
CA MET A 5 21.15 15.18 -17.19
C MET A 5 21.66 14.02 -16.34
N VAL A 6 22.96 13.69 -16.36
CA VAL A 6 23.49 12.52 -15.63
C VAL A 6 24.28 12.89 -14.35
N HIS A 7 24.42 14.17 -14.03
CA HIS A 7 25.21 14.63 -12.89
C HIS A 7 24.42 14.83 -11.58
N TRP A 8 23.09 14.76 -11.62
CA TRP A 8 22.24 15.04 -10.44
C TRP A 8 22.01 13.83 -9.52
N TRP A 9 22.42 12.62 -9.92
CA TRP A 9 22.25 11.39 -9.12
C TRP A 9 23.48 10.96 -8.31
N LYS A 10 24.64 11.64 -8.43
CA LYS A 10 25.90 11.25 -7.76
C LYS A 10 26.44 12.23 -6.70
N HIS A 11 25.80 13.37 -6.45
CA HIS A 11 26.27 14.38 -5.47
C HIS A 11 25.24 14.77 -4.39
N GLY A 12 24.32 13.86 -4.02
CA GLY A 12 23.32 14.12 -2.96
C GLY A 12 23.68 13.60 -1.56
N ARG A 13 24.84 12.94 -1.37
CA ARG A 13 25.24 12.40 -0.07
C ARG A 13 26.73 12.61 0.19
N HIS A 14 27.10 13.83 0.61
CA HIS A 14 28.23 14.07 1.51
C HIS A 14 28.15 15.49 2.07
N GLY A 15 27.95 15.61 3.38
CA GLY A 15 27.86 16.88 4.10
C GLY A 15 27.88 16.66 5.62
N SER A 16 28.99 16.16 6.15
CA SER A 16 29.48 16.48 7.50
C SER A 16 30.50 17.62 7.31
N ARG A 17 30.70 18.64 8.16
CA ARG A 17 30.34 18.94 9.56
C ARG A 17 30.72 20.42 9.85
N CYS A 18 30.40 20.90 11.06
CA CYS A 18 30.82 22.12 11.80
C CYS A 18 29.74 23.23 11.84
N GLY A 19 29.26 23.73 13.00
CA GLY A 19 29.53 23.42 14.41
C GLY A 19 28.71 24.29 15.39
N ALA A 20 28.76 23.90 16.68
CA ALA A 20 28.33 24.56 17.94
C ALA A 20 26.81 24.82 18.13
N TYR A 21 26.13 24.52 19.26
CA TYR A 21 26.53 24.65 20.67
C TYR A 21 25.97 23.55 21.59
N ALA A 22 26.64 23.45 22.75
CA ALA A 22 26.56 22.53 23.88
C ALA A 22 25.19 22.04 24.42
N GLY A 23 25.17 20.78 24.84
CA GLY A 23 24.25 20.21 25.82
C GLY A 23 24.79 18.88 26.35
N CYS A 24 25.23 18.84 27.61
CA CYS A 24 25.82 17.68 28.29
C CYS A 24 24.74 16.72 28.83
N ALA A 25 24.87 15.41 28.59
CA ALA A 25 24.44 14.35 29.52
C ALA A 25 25.06 12.97 29.14
N PRO A 26 25.50 12.14 30.10
CA PRO A 26 26.20 10.89 29.85
C PRO A 26 25.31 9.64 29.92
N GLY A 27 25.67 8.61 29.15
CA GLY A 27 25.38 7.21 29.47
C GLY A 27 24.13 6.61 28.82
N VAL A 28 24.33 5.89 27.71
CA VAL A 28 24.04 4.45 27.56
C VAL A 28 24.57 3.98 26.21
N SER A 29 25.35 2.91 26.23
CA SER A 29 25.84 2.18 25.07
C SER A 29 24.66 1.60 24.27
N MET A 30 24.36 2.17 23.09
CA MET A 30 23.47 1.53 22.13
C MET A 30 24.30 0.69 21.17
N GLU A 31 24.25 -0.63 21.38
CA GLU A 31 24.57 -1.63 20.38
C GLU A 31 23.87 -1.28 19.06
N ARG A 32 24.69 -1.27 18.01
CA ARG A 32 24.29 -1.14 16.62
C ARG A 32 23.37 -2.30 16.25
N ARG A 33 22.06 -2.08 16.32
CA ARG A 33 21.07 -2.99 15.74
C ARG A 33 21.04 -2.76 14.23
N GLU A 34 21.78 -3.58 13.50
CA GLU A 34 21.67 -3.75 12.05
C GLU A 34 20.24 -4.21 11.70
N PRO A 35 19.47 -3.53 10.84
CA PRO A 35 18.33 -4.14 10.20
C PRO A 35 18.79 -4.83 8.91
N HIS A 36 19.22 -6.08 9.03
CA HIS A 36 19.22 -7.01 7.91
C HIS A 36 17.76 -7.45 7.65
N THR A 37 17.05 -6.75 6.78
CA THR A 37 15.94 -7.36 6.02
C THR A 37 16.44 -7.62 4.59
N VAL A 38 17.15 -8.74 4.47
CA VAL A 38 17.43 -9.39 3.19
C VAL A 38 16.13 -10.01 2.66
N GLY A 39 15.73 -9.63 1.44
CA GLY A 39 14.72 -10.36 0.68
C GLY A 39 13.26 -10.01 0.97
N GLU A 40 12.87 -8.74 0.93
CA GLU A 40 11.48 -8.41 0.60
C GLU A 40 11.30 -8.63 -0.91
N GLU A 41 11.13 -9.90 -1.27
CA GLU A 41 10.62 -10.31 -2.57
C GLU A 41 9.42 -9.42 -2.88
N LEU A 42 9.43 -8.78 -4.04
CA LEU A 42 8.45 -7.78 -4.48
C LEU A 42 7.04 -8.40 -4.54
N GLN A 43 6.41 -8.65 -3.39
CA GLN A 43 5.01 -8.98 -3.31
C GLN A 43 4.28 -7.68 -3.60
N ALA A 44 3.87 -7.54 -4.86
CA ALA A 44 3.02 -6.45 -5.27
C ALA A 44 1.64 -6.76 -4.70
N THR A 45 1.42 -6.45 -3.43
CA THR A 45 0.11 -6.63 -2.83
C THR A 45 -0.78 -5.50 -3.31
N PHE A 46 -1.97 -5.83 -3.80
CA PHE A 46 -3.08 -4.90 -3.73
C PHE A 46 -3.41 -4.68 -2.22
N GLY A 47 -2.61 -3.87 -1.51
CA GLY A 47 -2.94 -3.44 -0.12
C GLY A 47 -2.10 -3.96 1.05
N GLY A 48 -0.87 -4.44 0.89
CA GLY A 48 -0.10 -5.08 2.00
C GLY A 48 1.35 -4.66 2.22
N GLY A 49 1.94 -3.80 1.38
CA GLY A 49 3.33 -3.36 1.58
C GLY A 49 3.62 -2.04 0.89
N GLY A 50 3.92 -1.00 1.69
CA GLY A 50 4.29 0.35 1.23
C GLY A 50 3.13 1.15 0.64
N PHE A 51 2.57 2.08 1.43
CA PHE A 51 1.53 3.01 0.99
C PHE A 51 1.85 3.66 -0.36
N GLY A 52 0.99 3.45 -1.36
CA GLY A 52 0.97 4.24 -2.60
C GLY A 52 0.76 3.44 -3.88
N VAL A 53 0.18 4.10 -4.89
CA VAL A 53 -0.06 3.53 -6.24
C VAL A 53 1.25 3.26 -7.00
N ARG A 54 2.31 4.00 -6.67
CA ARG A 54 3.57 4.01 -7.44
C ARG A 54 4.30 2.68 -7.50
N ARG A 55 4.42 1.97 -6.38
CA ARG A 55 5.18 0.71 -6.30
C ARG A 55 4.44 -0.44 -7.01
N PRO A 56 3.14 -0.67 -6.76
CA PRO A 56 2.35 -1.61 -7.54
C PRO A 56 2.33 -1.27 -9.04
N LEU A 57 2.15 0.01 -9.40
CA LEU A 57 2.11 0.44 -10.80
C LEU A 57 3.43 0.14 -11.52
N ARG A 58 4.58 0.47 -10.92
CA ARG A 58 5.90 0.17 -11.51
C ARG A 58 6.11 -1.33 -11.70
N PHE A 59 5.72 -2.14 -10.72
CA PHE A 59 5.85 -3.59 -10.81
C PHE A 59 5.01 -4.16 -11.95
N LEU A 60 3.72 -3.79 -12.02
CA LEU A 60 2.80 -4.28 -13.05
C LEU A 60 3.19 -3.77 -14.45
N ALA A 61 3.59 -2.50 -14.57
CA ALA A 61 4.07 -1.94 -15.83
C ALA A 61 5.24 -2.75 -16.39
N PHE A 62 6.22 -3.08 -15.54
CA PHE A 62 7.37 -3.88 -15.93
C PHE A 62 7.02 -5.34 -16.24
N LYS A 63 6.27 -6.01 -15.34
CA LYS A 63 5.99 -7.45 -15.48
C LYS A 63 5.04 -7.77 -16.63
N LEU A 64 4.09 -6.89 -16.89
CA LEU A 64 3.12 -7.09 -17.97
C LEU A 64 3.63 -6.51 -19.30
N GLY A 65 4.57 -5.55 -19.27
CA GLY A 65 5.00 -4.83 -20.47
C GLY A 65 3.89 -3.91 -20.95
N LEU A 66 3.45 -3.00 -20.08
CA LEU A 66 2.36 -2.07 -20.39
C LEU A 66 2.87 -0.89 -21.21
N ASP A 67 2.04 -0.43 -22.15
CA ASP A 67 2.26 0.85 -22.84
C ASP A 67 1.82 2.05 -21.99
N GLU A 68 2.14 3.27 -22.43
CA GLU A 68 1.85 4.50 -21.69
C GLU A 68 0.35 4.70 -21.42
N SER A 69 -0.51 4.31 -22.37
CA SER A 69 -1.97 4.43 -22.23
C SER A 69 -2.50 3.44 -21.20
N GLN A 70 -2.01 2.20 -21.22
CA GLN A 70 -2.35 1.17 -20.24
C GLN A 70 -1.84 1.55 -18.85
N VAL A 71 -0.65 2.13 -18.73
CA VAL A 71 -0.10 2.62 -17.46
C VAL A 71 -0.97 3.75 -16.89
N ALA A 72 -1.41 4.69 -17.72
CA ALA A 72 -2.27 5.79 -17.27
C ALA A 72 -3.64 5.28 -16.75
N GLU A 73 -4.27 4.34 -17.46
CA GLU A 73 -5.53 3.75 -17.02
C GLU A 73 -5.36 2.88 -15.77
N LEU A 74 -4.29 2.09 -15.70
CA LEU A 74 -3.98 1.29 -14.51
C LEU A 74 -3.73 2.18 -13.29
N ALA A 75 -3.08 3.34 -13.46
CA ALA A 75 -2.86 4.29 -12.38
C ALA A 75 -4.19 4.81 -11.79
N LYS A 76 -5.17 5.14 -12.63
CA LYS A 76 -6.51 5.57 -12.19
C LYS A 76 -7.21 4.47 -11.39
N ILE A 77 -7.20 3.23 -11.91
CA ILE A 77 -7.81 2.07 -11.25
C ILE A 77 -7.19 1.84 -9.86
N LEU A 78 -5.86 1.92 -9.77
CA LEU A 78 -5.14 1.73 -8.51
C LEU A 78 -5.39 2.86 -7.50
N ASP A 79 -5.58 4.10 -7.96
CA ASP A 79 -5.87 5.24 -7.09
C ASP A 79 -7.28 5.18 -6.49
N GLU A 80 -8.26 4.76 -7.30
CA GLU A 80 -9.62 4.47 -6.83
C GLU A 80 -9.60 3.35 -5.77
N LEU A 81 -8.91 2.23 -6.05
CA LEU A 81 -8.79 1.13 -5.07
C LEU A 81 -8.06 1.53 -3.78
N LYS A 82 -7.05 2.40 -3.88
CA LYS A 82 -6.37 2.94 -2.70
C LYS A 82 -7.34 3.72 -1.83
N THR A 83 -8.22 4.51 -2.43
CA THR A 83 -9.23 5.30 -1.72
C THR A 83 -10.23 4.38 -1.01
N GLU A 84 -10.75 3.37 -1.71
CA GLU A 84 -11.68 2.41 -1.11
C GLU A 84 -11.05 1.63 0.06
N ARG A 85 -9.80 1.17 -0.10
CA ARG A 85 -9.08 0.51 1.00
C ARG A 85 -8.84 1.42 2.19
N ALA A 86 -8.52 2.70 1.95
CA ALA A 86 -8.36 3.67 3.01
C ALA A 86 -9.68 3.88 3.77
N GLN A 87 -10.80 3.94 3.05
CA GLN A 87 -12.13 4.03 3.64
C GLN A 87 -12.46 2.78 4.47
N ALA A 88 -12.23 1.58 3.93
CA ALA A 88 -12.45 0.34 4.65
C ALA A 88 -11.61 0.23 5.93
N ALA A 89 -10.36 0.67 5.89
CA ALA A 89 -9.50 0.72 7.08
C ALA A 89 -9.96 1.76 8.12
N VAL A 90 -10.66 2.83 7.71
CA VAL A 90 -11.29 3.77 8.64
C VAL A 90 -12.52 3.13 9.28
N ASP A 91 -13.37 2.49 8.49
CA ASP A 91 -14.60 1.88 8.98
C ASP A 91 -14.34 0.67 9.90
N ASP A 92 -13.32 -0.14 9.60
CA ASP A 92 -12.88 -1.23 10.48
C ASP A 92 -12.40 -0.68 11.84
N ARG A 93 -11.58 0.39 11.84
CA ARG A 93 -11.16 1.05 13.09
C ARG A 93 -12.35 1.60 13.88
N ARG A 94 -13.29 2.26 13.22
CA ARG A 94 -14.51 2.79 13.87
C ARG A 94 -15.34 1.68 14.50
N ALA A 95 -15.51 0.57 13.79
CA ALA A 95 -16.25 -0.57 14.29
C ALA A 95 -15.55 -1.26 15.47
N ILE A 96 -14.23 -1.42 15.42
CA ILE A 96 -13.44 -1.94 16.55
C ILE A 96 -13.62 -1.06 17.79
N THR A 97 -13.53 0.28 17.64
CA THR A 97 -13.77 1.21 18.74
C THR A 97 -15.18 1.07 19.30
N ALA A 98 -16.21 1.02 18.44
CA ALA A 98 -17.59 0.90 18.88
C ALA A 98 -17.87 -0.43 19.61
N ILE A 99 -17.25 -1.54 19.16
CA ILE A 99 -17.33 -2.83 19.86
C ILE A 99 -16.61 -2.77 21.20
N ALA A 100 -15.41 -2.17 21.26
CA ALA A 100 -14.68 -2.01 22.51
C ALA A 100 -15.48 -1.19 23.53
N GLU A 101 -16.12 -0.10 23.09
CA GLU A 101 -17.01 0.70 23.94
C GLU A 101 -18.21 -0.09 24.46
N ALA A 102 -18.84 -0.92 23.62
CA ALA A 102 -19.96 -1.76 24.04
C ALA A 102 -19.55 -2.80 25.09
N VAL A 103 -18.31 -3.32 25.01
CA VAL A 103 -17.75 -4.28 25.96
C VAL A 103 -17.30 -3.62 27.26
N SER A 104 -16.79 -2.38 27.21
CA SER A 104 -16.28 -1.67 28.40
C SER A 104 -17.37 -0.93 29.21
N ALA A 105 -18.60 -0.87 28.70
CA ALA A 105 -19.71 -0.20 29.39
C ALA A 105 -20.23 -1.02 30.58
N ASP A 106 -20.90 -0.36 31.53
CA ASP A 106 -21.49 -1.01 32.72
C ASP A 106 -22.53 -2.08 32.36
N SER A 107 -23.18 -1.93 31.21
CA SER A 107 -24.08 -2.93 30.61
C SER A 107 -23.78 -3.06 29.12
N PHE A 108 -23.76 -4.30 28.63
CA PHE A 108 -23.51 -4.57 27.22
C PHE A 108 -24.66 -4.08 26.33
N ASP A 109 -24.34 -3.18 25.40
CA ASP A 109 -25.27 -2.70 24.37
C ASP A 109 -25.13 -3.57 23.09
N GLU A 110 -25.95 -4.62 23.02
CA GLU A 110 -25.97 -5.53 21.88
C GLU A 110 -26.33 -4.82 20.56
N ALA A 111 -27.21 -3.82 20.60
CA ALA A 111 -27.64 -3.10 19.40
C ALA A 111 -26.48 -2.28 18.80
N LYS A 112 -25.71 -1.60 19.66
CA LYS A 112 -24.51 -0.86 19.24
C LYS A 112 -23.43 -1.79 18.69
N ALA A 113 -23.17 -2.92 19.35
CA ALA A 113 -22.21 -3.92 18.89
C ALA A 113 -22.61 -4.52 17.52
N LYS A 114 -23.90 -4.82 17.32
CA LYS A 114 -24.44 -5.34 16.06
C LYS A 114 -24.36 -4.32 14.93
N SER A 115 -24.65 -3.05 15.21
CA SER A 115 -24.50 -1.97 14.22
C SER A 115 -23.05 -1.82 13.77
N ALA A 116 -22.11 -1.82 14.71
CA ALA A 116 -20.68 -1.76 14.42
C ALA A 116 -20.21 -2.97 13.59
N ALA A 117 -20.67 -4.18 13.91
CA ALA A 117 -20.37 -5.37 13.13
C ALA A 117 -20.92 -5.28 11.69
N SER A 118 -22.14 -4.74 11.51
CA SER A 118 -22.73 -4.54 10.19
C SER A 118 -21.91 -3.57 9.32
N VAL A 119 -21.36 -2.51 9.92
CA VAL A 119 -20.48 -1.57 9.19
C VAL A 119 -19.26 -2.29 8.62
N ARG A 120 -18.65 -3.22 9.36
CA ARG A 120 -17.50 -4.01 8.87
C ARG A 120 -17.87 -4.91 7.71
N VAL A 121 -19.03 -5.55 7.78
CA VAL A 121 -19.53 -6.43 6.71
C VAL A 121 -19.78 -5.61 5.44
N THR A 122 -20.56 -4.54 5.53
CA THR A 122 -20.87 -3.68 4.37
C THR A 122 -19.61 -3.05 3.78
N SER A 123 -18.67 -2.61 4.62
CA SER A 123 -17.39 -2.06 4.16
C SER A 123 -16.56 -3.11 3.41
N SER A 124 -16.55 -4.36 3.89
CA SER A 124 -15.88 -5.48 3.21
C SER A 124 -16.53 -5.82 1.87
N GLU A 125 -17.86 -5.82 1.79
CA GLU A 125 -18.62 -6.04 0.55
C GLU A 125 -18.32 -4.94 -0.48
N ASN A 126 -18.30 -3.67 -0.07
CA ASN A 126 -17.96 -2.55 -0.94
C ASN A 126 -16.54 -2.63 -1.48
N LEU A 127 -15.58 -3.02 -0.63
CA LEU A 127 -14.20 -3.25 -1.04
C LEU A 127 -14.10 -4.41 -2.05
N GLN A 128 -14.78 -5.54 -1.79
CA GLN A 128 -14.81 -6.68 -2.71
C GLN A 128 -15.42 -6.31 -4.06
N ASN A 129 -16.52 -5.56 -4.07
CA ASN A 129 -17.15 -5.05 -5.28
C ASN A 129 -16.20 -4.13 -6.08
N SER A 130 -15.47 -3.26 -5.39
CA SER A 130 -14.48 -2.38 -5.99
C SER A 130 -13.29 -3.14 -6.59
N VAL A 131 -12.80 -4.17 -5.90
CA VAL A 131 -11.74 -5.07 -6.39
C VAL A 131 -12.21 -5.82 -7.65
N ASN A 132 -13.42 -6.37 -7.65
CA ASN A 132 -13.98 -7.03 -8.83
C ASN A 132 -14.14 -6.08 -10.03
N ARG A 133 -14.60 -4.85 -9.76
CA ARG A 133 -14.70 -3.80 -10.78
C ARG A 133 -13.33 -3.41 -11.34
N ALA A 134 -12.33 -3.29 -10.48
CA ALA A 134 -10.96 -3.02 -10.89
C ALA A 134 -10.39 -4.16 -11.75
N MET A 135 -10.61 -5.42 -11.37
CA MET A 135 -10.18 -6.58 -12.15
C MET A 135 -10.83 -6.62 -13.54
N SER A 136 -12.11 -6.29 -13.65
CA SER A 136 -12.82 -6.16 -14.92
C SER A 136 -12.20 -5.07 -15.82
N ARG A 137 -11.90 -3.88 -15.26
CA ARG A 137 -11.26 -2.78 -15.99
C ARG A 137 -9.83 -3.10 -16.42
N ILE A 138 -9.05 -3.74 -15.55
CA ILE A 138 -7.70 -4.20 -15.87
C ILE A 138 -7.77 -5.21 -17.02
N HIS A 139 -8.68 -6.20 -16.94
CA HIS A 139 -8.87 -7.16 -18.02
C HIS A 139 -9.16 -6.45 -19.36
N ALA A 140 -10.02 -5.44 -19.36
CA ALA A 140 -10.40 -4.71 -20.58
C ALA A 140 -9.22 -4.00 -21.27
N ILE A 141 -8.29 -3.42 -20.51
CA ILE A 141 -7.14 -2.68 -21.08
C ILE A 141 -5.98 -3.60 -21.50
N LEU A 142 -5.90 -4.82 -20.97
CA LEU A 142 -4.82 -5.76 -21.27
C LEU A 142 -5.13 -6.61 -22.52
N ASN A 143 -4.09 -6.95 -23.27
CA ASN A 143 -4.16 -7.94 -24.35
C ASN A 143 -4.10 -9.39 -23.79
N PRO A 144 -4.34 -10.43 -24.62
CA PRO A 144 -4.36 -11.82 -24.16
C PRO A 144 -3.08 -12.28 -23.45
N ASP A 145 -1.91 -11.92 -23.96
CA ASP A 145 -0.62 -12.31 -23.37
C ASP A 145 -0.39 -11.65 -22.01
N GLN A 146 -0.74 -10.36 -21.90
CA GLN A 146 -0.69 -9.61 -20.63
C GLN A 146 -1.66 -10.20 -19.61
N ARG A 147 -2.87 -10.60 -20.02
CA ARG A 147 -3.86 -11.27 -19.13
C ARG A 147 -3.33 -12.60 -18.62
N ALA A 148 -2.66 -13.39 -19.47
CA ALA A 148 -2.04 -14.65 -19.05
C ALA A 148 -0.94 -14.42 -18.02
N LYS A 149 -0.08 -13.40 -18.21
CA LYS A 149 0.94 -13.00 -17.23
C LYS A 149 0.31 -12.53 -15.92
N LEU A 150 -0.75 -11.73 -15.98
CA LEU A 150 -1.48 -11.28 -14.78
C LEU A 150 -2.05 -12.47 -13.99
N ALA A 151 -2.71 -13.39 -14.67
CA ALA A 151 -3.24 -14.61 -14.05
C ALA A 151 -2.13 -15.47 -13.40
N TYR A 152 -0.96 -15.56 -14.04
CA TYR A 152 0.20 -16.23 -13.47
C TYR A 152 0.69 -15.54 -12.18
N LEU A 153 0.78 -14.21 -12.16
CA LEU A 153 1.18 -13.45 -10.97
C LEU A 153 0.22 -13.66 -9.79
N ILE A 154 -1.09 -13.74 -10.07
CA ILE A 154 -2.12 -14.01 -9.05
C ILE A 154 -1.97 -15.44 -8.52
N ARG A 155 -1.90 -16.44 -9.42
CA ARG A 155 -1.79 -17.86 -9.03
C ARG A 155 -0.55 -18.16 -8.19
N THR A 156 0.54 -17.44 -8.44
CA THR A 156 1.81 -17.62 -7.73
C THR A 156 1.93 -16.77 -6.46
N GLY A 157 0.93 -15.93 -6.15
CA GLY A 157 0.96 -15.05 -4.99
C GLY A 157 1.93 -13.86 -5.12
N ALA A 158 2.57 -13.68 -6.29
CA ALA A 158 3.38 -12.51 -6.60
C ALA A 158 2.53 -11.23 -6.67
N LEU A 159 1.24 -11.38 -6.99
CA LEU A 159 0.20 -10.37 -6.89
C LEU A 159 -0.93 -10.89 -6.00
N SER A 160 -1.11 -10.29 -4.84
CA SER A 160 -2.25 -10.60 -3.95
C SER A 160 -3.38 -9.63 -4.22
N VAL A 161 -4.63 -10.14 -4.24
CA VAL A 161 -5.86 -9.41 -4.57
C VAL A 161 -6.66 -9.10 -3.32
#